data_AF-A0A2S9YZX7-F1
#
_entry.id   AF-A0A2S9YZX7-F1
#
_cell.length_a   1.000
_cell.length_b   1.000
_cell.length_c   1.000
_cell.angle_alpha   90.00
_cell.angle_beta   90.00
_cell.angle_gamma   90.00
#
_symmetry.space_group_name_H-M   'P 1'
#
loop_
_entity.id
_entity.type
_entity.pdbx_description
1 polymer ?
#
loop_
_entity_poly.entity_id
_entity_poly.type
_entity_poly.pdbx_seq_one_letter_code
_entity_poly.pdbx_strand_id
1 'polypeptide(L)'
;MAKDKAKSTEIEEVDAEVINLQDPDYEVTTFTVTIRGRKFTLEAPNNPLDASFDVMDDFENERMVSGFLKLIGPAQAARLRAYNVTTREMSEIVMPAWTKAGAMGETD
;
A
#
# COMPACT_ATOMS: atom_id res chain seq x y z
N MET A 1 -3.80 38.56 -45.88
CA MET A 1 -2.82 37.68 -45.20
C MET A 1 -2.56 38.27 -43.82
N ALA A 2 -3.30 37.84 -42.80
CA ALA A 2 -3.07 38.23 -41.41
C ALA A 2 -2.50 37.00 -40.67
N LYS A 3 -1.30 37.17 -40.12
CA LYS A 3 -0.58 36.16 -39.35
C LYS A 3 -1.03 36.29 -37.89
N ASP A 4 -1.91 35.41 -37.43
CA ASP A 4 -2.23 35.33 -36.00
C ASP A 4 -1.29 34.37 -35.29
N LYS A 5 -0.64 34.92 -34.27
CA LYS A 5 0.44 34.35 -33.47
C LYS A 5 -0.09 33.20 -32.61
N ALA A 6 0.62 32.07 -32.65
CA ALA A 6 0.50 31.03 -31.65
C ALA A 6 0.80 31.62 -30.27
N LYS A 7 -0.15 31.50 -29.35
CA LYS A 7 0.01 31.82 -27.94
C LYS A 7 0.69 30.61 -27.30
N SER A 8 2.01 30.69 -27.11
CA SER A 8 2.75 29.70 -26.33
C SER A 8 2.31 29.82 -24.89
N THR A 9 1.65 28.77 -24.38
CA THR A 9 1.37 28.64 -22.95
C THR A 9 2.70 28.37 -22.25
N GLU A 10 3.13 29.33 -21.45
CA GLU A 10 4.20 29.21 -20.48
C GLU A 10 3.77 28.14 -19.47
N ILE A 11 4.42 26.98 -19.50
CA ILE A 11 4.25 25.97 -18.45
C ILE A 11 5.20 26.42 -17.35
N GLU A 12 4.63 26.95 -16.27
CA GLU A 12 5.36 27.20 -15.02
C GLU A 12 6.07 25.90 -14.64
N GLU A 13 7.40 25.94 -14.55
CA GLU A 13 8.19 24.87 -13.96
C GLU A 13 7.71 24.71 -12.53
N VAL A 14 6.92 23.67 -12.28
CA VAL A 14 6.55 23.28 -10.93
C VAL A 14 7.83 22.75 -10.31
N ASP A 15 8.45 23.56 -9.44
CA ASP A 15 9.55 23.14 -8.58
C ASP A 15 9.15 21.80 -7.96
N ALA A 16 9.90 20.75 -8.28
CA ALA A 16 9.67 19.41 -7.77
C ALA A 16 9.98 19.42 -6.27
N GLU A 17 9.01 19.83 -5.48
CA GLU A 17 9.01 19.66 -4.04
C GLU A 17 9.28 18.18 -3.78
N VAL A 18 10.41 17.88 -3.15
CA VAL A 18 10.71 16.54 -2.67
C VAL A 18 9.72 16.29 -1.55
N ILE A 19 8.54 15.77 -1.90
CA ILE A 19 7.53 15.35 -0.94
C ILE A 19 8.18 14.22 -0.13
N ASN A 20 8.71 14.56 1.03
CA ASN A 20 9.21 13.59 1.96
C ASN A 20 8.01 12.94 2.66
N LEU A 21 7.41 11.95 1.98
CA LEU A 21 6.27 11.10 2.40
C LEU A 21 6.58 10.21 3.62
N GLN A 22 7.51 10.61 4.49
CA GLN A 22 8.11 9.70 5.49
C GLN A 22 7.35 9.59 6.81
N ASP A 23 6.37 10.44 7.10
CA ASP A 23 5.46 10.22 8.21
C ASP A 23 4.03 10.23 7.69
N PRO A 24 3.46 9.05 7.40
CA PRO A 24 2.04 9.00 7.17
C PRO A 24 1.29 9.39 8.44
N ASP A 25 0.44 10.41 8.36
CA ASP A 25 -0.49 10.81 9.44
C ASP A 25 -1.65 9.80 9.60
N TYR A 26 -1.37 8.51 9.40
CA TYR A 26 -2.32 7.41 9.49
C TYR A 26 -1.84 6.34 10.47
N GLU A 27 -2.80 5.65 11.08
CA GLU A 27 -2.52 4.62 12.05
C GLU A 27 -1.97 3.36 11.36
N VAL A 28 -0.85 2.84 11.86
CA VAL A 28 -0.21 1.63 11.34
C VAL A 28 -0.42 0.49 12.32
N THR A 29 -0.97 -0.62 11.82
CA THR A 29 -1.10 -1.86 12.58
C THR A 29 0.12 -2.73 12.37
N THR A 30 0.80 -3.10 13.46
CA THR A 30 1.84 -4.12 13.46
C THR A 30 1.24 -5.48 13.79
N PHE A 31 1.51 -6.50 12.97
CA PHE A 31 1.01 -7.85 13.19
C PHE A 31 2.08 -8.90 12.87
N THR A 32 2.01 -10.05 13.55
CA THR A 32 2.97 -11.15 13.36
C THR A 32 2.27 -12.39 12.84
N VAL A 33 2.81 -12.98 11.78
CA VAL A 33 2.31 -14.21 11.17
C VAL A 33 3.38 -15.29 11.18
N THR A 34 2.97 -16.55 11.30
CA THR A 34 3.87 -17.70 11.19
C THR A 34 3.55 -18.46 9.91
N ILE A 35 4.49 -18.50 8.97
CA ILE A 35 4.35 -19.19 7.68
C ILE A 35 5.41 -20.28 7.60
N ARG A 36 4.98 -21.53 7.48
CA ARG A 36 5.87 -22.71 7.42
C ARG A 36 6.96 -22.69 8.52
N GLY A 37 6.55 -22.38 9.75
CA GLY A 37 7.43 -22.33 10.93
C GLY A 37 8.29 -21.06 11.06
N ARG A 38 8.25 -20.13 10.10
CA ARG A 38 8.97 -18.86 10.17
C ARG A 38 8.04 -17.71 10.54
N LYS A 39 8.47 -16.89 11.51
CA LYS A 39 7.73 -15.68 11.92
C LYS A 39 8.08 -14.50 11.03
N PHE A 40 7.05 -13.75 10.62
CA PHE A 40 7.16 -12.48 9.91
C PHE A 40 6.40 -11.43 10.71
N THR A 41 7.07 -10.35 11.06
CA THR A 41 6.43 -9.15 11.59
C THR A 41 6.23 -8.18 10.44
N LEU A 42 4.99 -7.76 10.26
CA LEU A 42 4.53 -6.94 9.15
C LEU A 42 3.81 -5.72 9.70
N GLU A 43 3.86 -4.65 8.92
CA GLU A 43 3.20 -3.38 9.20
C GLU A 43 2.32 -3.01 8.01
N ALA A 44 1.13 -2.50 8.29
CA ALA A 44 0.21 -2.02 7.26
C ALA A 44 -0.64 -0.88 7.85
N PRO A 45 -1.13 0.06 7.04
CA PRO A 45 -2.21 0.96 7.46
C PRO A 45 -3.37 0.17 8.07
N ASN A 46 -3.95 0.69 9.15
CA ASN A 46 -5.11 0.09 9.81
C ASN A 46 -6.34 0.14 8.88
N ASN A 47 -6.51 1.26 8.18
CA ASN A 47 -7.56 1.46 7.19
C ASN A 47 -6.97 1.48 5.76
N PRO A 48 -7.45 0.64 4.84
CA PRO A 48 -7.00 0.65 3.44
C PRO A 48 -7.29 1.97 2.72
N LEU A 49 -8.22 2.79 3.20
CA LEU A 49 -8.51 4.12 2.67
C LEU A 49 -7.39 5.15 2.91
N ASP A 50 -6.51 4.87 3.88
CA ASP A 50 -5.36 5.74 4.17
C ASP A 50 -4.16 5.44 3.25
N ALA A 51 -4.27 4.40 2.43
CA ALA A 51 -3.24 4.03 1.48
C ALA A 51 -3.35 4.82 0.16
N SER A 52 -2.32 4.71 -0.68
CA SER A 52 -2.33 5.29 -2.03
C SER A 52 -3.52 4.79 -2.86
N PHE A 53 -4.04 5.63 -3.76
CA PHE A 53 -5.13 5.29 -4.68
C PHE A 53 -4.95 3.92 -5.39
N ASP A 54 -3.73 3.58 -5.80
CA ASP A 54 -3.40 2.30 -6.46
C ASP A 54 -3.68 1.05 -5.63
N VAL A 55 -3.80 1.18 -4.31
CA VAL A 55 -4.19 0.10 -3.40
C VAL A 55 -5.70 -0.10 -3.44
N MET A 56 -6.47 0.99 -3.42
CA MET A 56 -7.93 0.95 -3.51
C MET A 56 -8.40 0.45 -4.87
N ASP A 57 -7.76 0.88 -5.97
CA ASP A 57 -8.05 0.35 -7.31
C ASP A 57 -7.84 -1.18 -7.38
N ASP A 58 -6.84 -1.72 -6.69
CA ASP A 58 -6.65 -3.17 -6.64
C ASP A 58 -7.77 -3.87 -5.85
N PHE A 59 -8.21 -3.30 -4.73
CA PHE A 59 -9.30 -3.87 -3.93
C PHE A 59 -10.66 -3.82 -4.65
N GLU A 60 -10.99 -2.71 -5.30
CA GLU A 60 -12.22 -2.55 -6.07
C GLU A 60 -12.30 -3.52 -7.26
N ASN A 61 -11.16 -3.84 -7.87
CA ASN A 61 -11.06 -4.80 -8.97
C ASN A 61 -10.82 -6.25 -8.52
N GLU A 62 -11.14 -6.59 -7.26
CA GLU A 62 -11.00 -7.93 -6.67
C GLU A 62 -9.56 -8.49 -6.67
N ARG A 63 -8.54 -7.65 -6.90
CA ARG A 63 -7.12 -8.01 -6.88
C ARG A 63 -6.55 -7.94 -5.46
N MET A 64 -7.24 -8.58 -4.52
CA MET A 64 -7.00 -8.54 -3.07
C MET A 64 -5.53 -8.73 -2.67
N VAL A 65 -4.86 -9.75 -3.21
CA VAL A 65 -3.44 -10.03 -2.87
C VAL A 65 -2.50 -8.97 -3.45
N SER A 66 -2.79 -8.43 -4.63
CA SER A 66 -2.00 -7.35 -5.23
C SER A 66 -2.14 -6.07 -4.41
N GLY A 67 -3.38 -5.69 -4.08
CA GLY A 67 -3.69 -4.53 -3.25
C GLY A 67 -3.01 -4.62 -1.90
N PHE A 68 -3.06 -5.79 -1.25
CA PHE A 68 -2.39 -6.00 0.03
C PHE A 68 -0.86 -5.93 -0.06
N LEU A 69 -0.25 -6.45 -1.13
CA LEU A 69 1.20 -6.34 -1.32
C LEU A 69 1.66 -4.89 -1.56
N LYS A 70 0.81 -4.06 -2.18
CA LYS A 70 1.02 -2.61 -2.28
C LYS A 70 0.83 -1.94 -0.92
N LEU A 71 -0.19 -2.33 -0.17
CA LEU A 71 -0.54 -1.80 1.16
C LEU A 71 0.61 -1.96 2.17
N ILE A 72 1.25 -3.13 2.25
CA ILE A 72 2.40 -3.36 3.15
C ILE A 72 3.71 -2.75 2.61
N GLY A 73 3.71 -2.25 1.37
CA GLY A 73 4.86 -1.66 0.72
C GLY A 73 5.90 -2.66 0.17
N PRO A 74 6.80 -2.17 -0.70
CA PRO A 74 7.67 -3.00 -1.53
C PRO A 74 8.69 -3.81 -0.73
N ALA A 75 9.24 -3.25 0.36
CA ALA A 75 10.24 -3.93 1.19
C ALA A 75 9.64 -5.18 1.86
N GLN A 76 8.43 -5.06 2.42
CA GLN A 76 7.76 -6.17 3.10
C GLN A 76 7.29 -7.22 2.09
N ALA A 77 6.72 -6.78 0.97
CA ALA A 77 6.34 -7.65 -0.14
C ALA A 77 7.53 -8.44 -0.69
N ALA A 78 8.71 -7.82 -0.83
CA ALA A 78 9.92 -8.49 -1.27
C ALA A 78 10.36 -9.60 -0.29
N ARG A 79 10.25 -9.37 1.03
CA ARG A 79 10.55 -10.40 2.05
C ARG A 79 9.62 -11.61 1.94
N LEU A 80 8.33 -11.39 1.71
CA LEU A 80 7.36 -12.47 1.51
C LEU A 80 7.64 -13.24 0.20
N ARG A 81 7.90 -12.52 -0.90
CA ARG A 81 8.26 -13.13 -2.19
C ARG A 81 9.55 -13.93 -2.14
N ALA A 82 10.58 -13.44 -1.46
CA ALA A 82 11.85 -14.15 -1.28
C ALA A 82 11.71 -15.46 -0.50
N TYR A 83 10.64 -15.59 0.30
CA TYR A 83 10.32 -16.84 1.00
C TYR A 83 9.32 -17.72 0.22
N ASN A 84 9.03 -17.36 -1.03
CA ASN A 84 8.03 -18.01 -1.88
C ASN A 84 6.66 -18.13 -1.18
N VAL A 85 6.24 -17.09 -0.47
CA VAL A 85 4.89 -17.05 0.11
C VAL A 85 3.87 -17.14 -1.02
N THR A 86 2.97 -18.11 -0.92
CA THR A 86 1.97 -18.40 -1.95
C THR A 86 0.74 -17.49 -1.79
N THR A 87 -0.03 -17.35 -2.86
CA THR A 87 -1.33 -16.65 -2.82
C THR A 87 -2.26 -17.26 -1.76
N ARG A 88 -2.20 -18.59 -1.56
CA ARG A 88 -2.95 -19.30 -0.51
C ARG A 88 -2.54 -18.84 0.88
N GLU A 89 -1.25 -18.80 1.17
CA GLU A 89 -0.73 -18.33 2.46
C GLU A 89 -1.07 -16.86 2.69
N MET A 90 -1.06 -16.03 1.63
CA MET A 90 -1.51 -14.64 1.73
C MET A 90 -2.99 -14.56 2.13
N SER A 91 -3.88 -15.29 1.45
CA SER A 91 -5.32 -15.23 1.68
C SER A 91 -5.77 -15.90 2.98
N GLU A 92 -5.13 -16.99 3.38
CA GLU A 92 -5.56 -17.80 4.54
C GLU A 92 -4.86 -17.41 5.85
N ILE A 93 -3.68 -16.77 5.78
CA ILE A 93 -2.86 -16.48 6.97
C ILE A 93 -2.58 -14.98 7.10
N VAL A 94 -2.01 -14.37 6.06
CA VAL A 94 -1.47 -13.00 6.17
C VAL A 94 -2.57 -11.96 6.27
N MET A 95 -3.49 -11.94 5.30
CA MET A 95 -4.56 -10.94 5.26
C MET A 95 -5.54 -11.10 6.44
N PRO A 96 -5.98 -12.31 6.85
CA PRO A 96 -6.81 -12.47 8.03
C PRO A 96 -6.13 -12.00 9.32
N ALA A 97 -4.81 -12.16 9.45
CA ALA A 97 -4.07 -11.67 10.61
C ALA A 97 -4.04 -10.14 10.68
N TRP A 98 -3.90 -9.46 9.53
CA TRP A 98 -4.03 -8.01 9.47
C TRP A 98 -5.45 -7.55 9.83
N THR A 99 -6.48 -8.12 9.20
CA THR A 99 -7.88 -7.76 9.50
C THR A 99 -8.20 -7.97 10.99
N LYS A 100 -7.71 -9.05 11.59
CA LYS A 100 -7.89 -9.31 13.01
C LYS A 100 -7.14 -8.29 13.88
N ALA A 101 -5.93 -7.91 13.49
CA ALA A 101 -5.13 -6.94 14.23
C ALA A 101 -5.76 -5.53 14.18
N GLY A 102 -6.31 -5.13 13.02
CA GLY A 102 -7.03 -3.85 12.89
C GLY A 102 -8.37 -3.85 13.62
N ALA A 103 -9.15 -4.93 13.53
CA ALA A 103 -10.43 -5.07 14.26
C ALA A 103 -10.26 -5.11 15.79
N MET A 104 -9.08 -5.48 16.29
CA MET A 104 -8.75 -5.40 17.72
C MET A 104 -8.36 -3.98 18.17
N GLY A 105 -8.16 -3.05 17.23
CA GLY A 105 -7.94 -1.62 17.50
C GLY A 105 -9.23 -0.79 17.60
N GLU A 106 -10.38 -1.30 17.16
CA GLU A 106 -11.67 -0.59 17.18
C GLU A 106 -12.44 -0.71 18.52
N THR A 107 -11.83 -1.24 19.58
CA THR A 107 -12.49 -1.43 20.89
C THR A 107 -11.73 -0.78 22.06
N ASP A 108 -11.55 0.54 22.02
CA ASP A 108 -11.47 1.39 23.22
C ASP A 108 -11.89 2.84 22.92
#